data_AF-A0A0S7BD31-F1
#
_entry.id   AF-A0A0S7BD31-F1
#
_cell.length_a   1.000
_cell.length_b   1.000
_cell.length_c   1.000
_cell.angle_alpha   90.00
_cell.angle_beta   90.00
_cell.angle_gamma   90.00
#
_symmetry.space_group_name_H-M   'P 1'
#
loop_
_entity.id
_entity.type
_entity.pdbx_description
1 polymer ?
#
loop_
_entity_poly.entity_id
_entity_poly.type
_entity_poly.pdbx_seq_one_letter_code
_entity_poly.pdbx_strand_id
1 'polypeptide(L)'
;MRTKPLQIIACLALAAGLLAGCSQSTPMPSISPTAAPIMLTETAVPAQTATEAQPTQTETVPAAGEAYEPVSAEVCRMLQETAAQALAVDFSLEEAAPFEDTLAGEGGQGCRLMAAGDGTRFSDLQSIMETLTGSVGAGWNEQLDYQADGPTGTAKALTRDMALMLLAVNWAPAEDVVCPADQPISACNLTPDQKVYTVEIDVAQYRADFSLDGHWEDAADHFSLDLYQEWKHIYGHHTVVAQGGNKIDTLDVSIDGSLQGKVATVQFQSSFTSNAGVAEITYVDVNTIHWKIITPPDGEYYLPAEAVLTR
;
A
#
# COMPACT_ATOMS: atom_id res chain seq x y z
N MET A 1 -33.85 -28.71 -24.40
CA MET A 1 -33.26 -29.84 -25.17
C MET A 1 -31.90 -29.42 -25.69
N ARG A 2 -30.90 -30.27 -25.48
CA ARG A 2 -29.54 -30.26 -26.06
C ARG A 2 -28.56 -29.21 -25.55
N THR A 3 -28.00 -29.55 -24.39
CA THR A 3 -26.56 -29.54 -24.12
C THR A 3 -25.72 -29.98 -25.33
N LYS A 4 -24.56 -29.33 -25.55
CA LYS A 4 -23.34 -30.00 -26.02
C LYS A 4 -22.07 -29.30 -25.50
N PRO A 5 -20.98 -30.05 -25.26
CA PRO A 5 -19.91 -29.69 -24.33
C PRO A 5 -18.52 -29.53 -24.96
N LEU A 6 -17.57 -29.06 -24.12
CA LEU A 6 -16.12 -29.31 -24.06
C LEU A 6 -15.33 -29.58 -25.35
N GLN A 7 -14.23 -28.84 -25.54
CA GLN A 7 -12.97 -29.47 -25.92
C GLN A 7 -11.75 -28.71 -25.41
N ILE A 8 -11.07 -29.37 -24.48
CA ILE A 8 -9.73 -29.09 -23.93
C ILE A 8 -8.72 -29.52 -25.00
N ILE A 9 -7.75 -28.65 -25.33
CA ILE A 9 -6.51 -29.06 -26.00
C ILE A 9 -5.34 -28.58 -25.16
N ALA A 10 -4.74 -29.56 -24.48
CA ALA A 10 -3.41 -29.46 -23.90
C ALA A 10 -2.38 -29.66 -25.01
N CYS A 11 -1.42 -28.73 -25.12
CA CYS A 11 -0.19 -28.95 -25.88
C CYS A 11 1.00 -28.92 -24.91
N LEU A 12 1.41 -30.11 -24.51
CA LEU A 12 2.75 -30.41 -23.98
C LEU A 12 3.75 -30.31 -25.13
N ALA A 13 4.82 -29.54 -24.96
CA ALA A 13 6.06 -29.75 -25.73
C ALA A 13 7.27 -29.60 -24.80
N LEU A 14 7.88 -30.76 -24.52
CA LEU A 14 9.22 -30.90 -23.96
C LEU A 14 10.26 -30.24 -24.88
N ALA A 15 11.20 -29.50 -24.30
CA ALA A 15 12.53 -29.33 -24.87
C ALA A 15 13.57 -29.33 -23.74
N ALA A 16 14.23 -30.47 -23.58
CA ALA A 16 15.47 -30.60 -22.83
C ALA A 16 16.65 -30.33 -23.79
N GLY A 17 17.64 -29.56 -23.34
CA GLY A 17 18.86 -29.32 -24.08
C GLY A 17 19.92 -28.64 -23.21
N LEU A 18 20.87 -29.45 -22.73
CA LEU A 18 22.05 -29.06 -21.97
C LEU A 18 22.89 -28.00 -22.69
N LEU A 19 23.55 -27.10 -21.93
CA LEU A 19 24.93 -26.70 -22.20
C LEU A 19 25.63 -26.34 -20.87
N ALA A 20 26.69 -27.08 -20.57
CA ALA A 20 27.65 -26.79 -19.54
C ALA A 20 28.58 -25.65 -19.99
N GLY A 21 28.91 -24.73 -19.09
CA GLY A 21 29.88 -23.68 -19.31
C GLY A 21 30.42 -23.13 -18.00
N CYS A 22 31.53 -23.71 -17.53
CA CYS A 22 32.36 -23.12 -16.48
C CYS A 22 32.98 -21.81 -17.01
N SER A 23 32.99 -20.73 -16.21
CA SER A 23 34.21 -19.95 -15.96
C SER A 23 34.01 -18.77 -15.00
N GLN A 24 34.77 -18.85 -13.91
CA GLN A 24 35.65 -17.80 -13.37
C GLN A 24 34.98 -16.57 -12.73
N SER A 25 34.81 -16.69 -11.41
CA SER A 25 34.76 -15.57 -10.48
C SER A 25 36.12 -14.86 -10.40
N THR A 26 36.19 -13.64 -10.88
CA THR A 26 37.28 -12.70 -10.56
C THR A 26 37.00 -12.07 -9.19
N PRO A 27 37.95 -12.08 -8.24
CA PRO A 27 37.80 -11.35 -6.98
C PRO A 27 37.93 -9.84 -7.23
N MET A 28 36.95 -9.07 -6.75
CA MET A 28 37.05 -7.61 -6.69
C MET A 28 38.15 -7.19 -5.69
N PRO A 29 38.85 -6.07 -5.94
CA PRO A 29 39.83 -5.52 -5.02
C PRO A 29 39.14 -4.96 -3.76
N SER A 30 39.64 -5.39 -2.60
CA SER A 30 39.34 -4.80 -1.29
C SER A 30 39.93 -3.39 -1.23
N ILE A 31 39.06 -2.38 -1.14
CA ILE A 31 39.45 -1.01 -0.84
C ILE A 31 39.35 -0.86 0.68
N SER A 32 40.50 -0.84 1.34
CA SER A 32 40.61 -0.44 2.75
C SER A 32 40.59 1.09 2.86
N PRO A 33 39.65 1.72 3.57
CA PRO A 33 39.84 3.08 4.04
C PRO A 33 40.66 3.06 5.34
N THR A 34 41.92 3.45 5.25
CA THR A 34 42.72 3.90 6.39
C THR A 34 42.13 5.21 6.91
N ALA A 35 41.32 5.14 7.97
CA ALA A 35 40.95 6.30 8.76
C ALA A 35 41.89 6.42 9.96
N ALA A 36 42.65 7.52 10.00
CA ALA A 36 43.48 7.90 11.13
C ALA A 36 42.61 8.22 12.37
N PRO A 37 43.10 7.94 13.59
CA PRO A 37 42.36 8.25 14.81
C PRO A 37 42.35 9.77 15.07
N ILE A 38 41.16 10.36 15.04
CA ILE A 38 40.93 11.71 15.58
C ILE A 38 40.78 11.55 17.09
N MET A 39 41.80 12.00 17.84
CA MET A 39 41.68 12.23 19.27
C MET A 39 40.70 13.39 19.50
N LEU A 40 39.54 13.10 20.08
CA LEU A 40 38.68 14.12 20.65
C LEU A 40 38.95 14.20 22.15
N THR A 41 39.43 15.37 22.53
CA THR A 41 39.72 15.81 23.89
C THR A 41 38.43 15.90 24.69
N GLU A 42 38.33 15.07 25.73
CA GLU A 42 37.26 15.08 26.72
C GLU A 42 37.35 16.37 27.55
N THR A 43 36.44 17.30 27.31
CA THR A 43 36.28 18.50 28.16
C THR A 43 35.15 18.20 29.14
N ALA A 44 35.53 18.00 30.40
CA ALA A 44 34.61 17.79 31.52
C ALA A 44 33.67 19.01 31.69
N VAL A 45 32.36 18.76 31.65
CA VAL A 45 31.33 19.71 32.02
C VAL A 45 30.88 19.39 33.45
N PRO A 46 30.80 20.37 34.38
CA PRO A 46 30.50 20.11 35.77
C PRO A 46 29.02 19.77 36.00
N ALA A 47 28.81 18.94 37.01
CA ALA A 47 27.52 18.52 37.54
C ALA A 47 26.59 19.72 37.82
N GLN A 48 25.39 19.68 37.24
CA GLN A 48 24.28 20.51 37.66
C GLN A 48 23.27 19.70 38.47
N THR A 49 22.93 20.31 39.58
CA THR A 49 22.04 19.87 40.65
C THR A 49 20.60 19.80 40.16
N ALA A 50 19.89 18.76 40.62
CA ALA A 50 18.45 18.58 40.45
C ALA A 50 17.64 19.80 40.91
N THR A 51 16.58 20.16 40.17
CA THR A 51 15.29 20.65 40.70
C THR A 51 14.24 20.70 39.58
N GLU A 52 13.04 20.25 39.95
CA GLU A 52 11.71 20.50 39.35
C GLU A 52 11.10 19.46 38.39
N ALA A 53 9.98 18.90 38.85
CA ALA A 53 9.12 17.98 38.13
C ALA A 53 8.42 18.73 36.99
N GLN A 54 8.76 18.38 35.77
CA GLN A 54 8.11 18.86 34.57
C GLN A 54 6.81 18.05 34.35
N PRO A 55 5.66 18.69 34.09
CA PRO A 55 4.43 17.96 33.80
C PRO A 55 4.62 17.14 32.52
N THR A 56 4.13 15.91 32.54
CA THR A 56 4.05 14.99 31.40
C THR A 56 3.51 15.74 30.19
N GLN A 57 4.40 16.11 29.28
CA GLN A 57 3.99 16.53 27.95
C GLN A 57 3.53 15.24 27.28
N THR A 58 2.23 15.14 27.05
CA THR A 58 1.69 14.26 26.02
C THR A 58 2.39 14.67 24.74
N GLU A 59 3.41 13.91 24.35
CA GLU A 59 4.10 14.07 23.09
C GLU A 59 3.06 13.83 22.01
N THR A 60 2.50 14.93 21.52
CA THR A 60 1.62 14.94 20.36
C THR A 60 2.53 14.61 19.21
N VAL A 61 2.59 13.33 18.86
CA VAL A 61 3.17 12.85 17.61
C VAL A 61 2.63 13.78 16.52
N PRO A 62 3.51 14.45 15.75
CA PRO A 62 3.06 15.34 14.70
C PRO A 62 2.13 14.54 13.80
N ALA A 63 0.92 15.07 13.56
CA ALA A 63 -0.06 14.44 12.70
C ALA A 63 0.59 14.20 11.32
N ALA A 64 1.04 12.96 11.08
CA ALA A 64 1.40 12.51 9.76
C ALA A 64 0.11 12.58 8.95
N GLY A 65 -0.03 13.58 8.07
CA GLY A 65 -1.16 13.76 7.15
C GLY A 65 -2.53 13.98 7.78
N GLU A 66 -3.39 14.76 7.09
CA GLU A 66 -4.86 14.66 7.24
C GLU A 66 -5.46 13.85 6.08
N ALA A 67 -4.67 12.95 5.49
CA ALA A 67 -5.06 12.18 4.31
C ALA A 67 -6.06 11.09 4.65
N TYR A 68 -6.08 10.62 5.89
CA TYR A 68 -6.96 9.57 6.37
C TYR A 68 -7.89 10.05 7.48
N GLU A 69 -9.13 9.59 7.45
CA GLU A 69 -10.11 9.73 8.53
C GLU A 69 -10.71 8.38 8.92
N PRO A 70 -11.30 8.28 10.12
CA PRO A 70 -11.91 7.02 10.56
C PRO A 70 -13.03 6.62 9.63
N VAL A 71 -13.11 5.32 9.32
CA VAL A 71 -14.33 4.75 8.75
C VAL A 71 -15.48 4.88 9.75
N SER A 72 -16.72 4.72 9.30
CA SER A 72 -17.88 4.82 10.21
C SER A 72 -17.74 3.86 11.40
N ALA A 73 -18.17 4.29 12.59
CA ALA A 73 -18.11 3.47 13.81
C ALA A 73 -18.80 2.09 13.67
N GLU A 74 -19.83 2.00 12.83
CA GLU A 74 -20.50 0.74 12.51
C GLU A 74 -19.59 -0.23 11.76
N VAL A 75 -18.79 0.27 10.82
CA VAL A 75 -17.80 -0.56 10.11
C VAL A 75 -16.73 -1.05 11.09
N CYS A 76 -16.20 -0.19 11.97
CA CYS A 76 -15.20 -0.60 12.97
C CYS A 76 -15.74 -1.69 13.92
N ARG A 77 -16.98 -1.54 14.41
CA ARG A 77 -17.61 -2.55 15.28
C ARG A 77 -17.88 -3.86 14.55
N MET A 78 -18.35 -3.81 13.30
CA MET A 78 -18.55 -5.01 12.49
C MET A 78 -17.23 -5.76 12.23
N LEU A 79 -16.14 -5.05 11.97
CA LEU A 79 -14.81 -5.65 11.83
C LEU A 79 -14.31 -6.26 13.13
N GLN A 80 -14.51 -5.58 14.26
CA GLN A 80 -14.19 -6.09 15.60
C GLN A 80 -14.92 -7.40 15.91
N GLU A 81 -16.24 -7.43 15.72
CA GLU A 81 -17.06 -8.63 15.95
C GLU A 81 -16.63 -9.79 15.06
N THR A 82 -16.35 -9.50 13.78
CA THR A 82 -15.88 -10.48 12.80
C THR A 82 -14.51 -11.04 13.19
N ALA A 83 -13.54 -10.19 13.55
CA ALA A 83 -12.22 -10.59 14.00
C ALA A 83 -12.29 -11.44 15.28
N ALA A 84 -13.09 -10.98 16.25
CA ALA A 84 -13.27 -11.65 17.52
C ALA A 84 -13.88 -13.04 17.35
N GLN A 85 -14.87 -13.18 16.48
CA GLN A 85 -15.47 -14.47 16.15
C GLN A 85 -14.48 -15.38 15.41
N ALA A 86 -13.74 -14.86 14.45
CA ALA A 86 -12.84 -15.64 13.61
C ALA A 86 -11.65 -16.22 14.40
N LEU A 87 -11.07 -15.41 15.30
CA LEU A 87 -9.94 -15.81 16.13
C LEU A 87 -10.35 -16.34 17.51
N ALA A 88 -11.64 -16.31 17.84
CA ALA A 88 -12.18 -16.67 19.14
C ALA A 88 -11.45 -15.95 20.30
N VAL A 89 -11.17 -14.65 20.14
CA VAL A 89 -10.53 -13.76 21.14
C VAL A 89 -11.28 -12.44 21.21
N ASP A 90 -11.21 -11.76 22.35
CA ASP A 90 -11.76 -10.41 22.46
C ASP A 90 -10.78 -9.39 21.86
N PHE A 91 -11.30 -8.48 21.05
CA PHE A 91 -10.57 -7.32 20.56
C PHE A 91 -10.98 -6.08 21.35
N SER A 92 -10.00 -5.28 21.75
CA SER A 92 -10.23 -3.88 22.12
C SER A 92 -10.43 -3.05 20.85
N LEU A 93 -11.29 -2.04 20.92
CA LEU A 93 -11.59 -1.12 19.82
C LEU A 93 -11.32 0.31 20.29
N GLU A 94 -10.48 1.02 19.55
CA GLU A 94 -10.33 2.46 19.61
C GLU A 94 -10.96 3.06 18.34
N GLU A 95 -12.10 3.74 18.48
CA GLU A 95 -12.84 4.30 17.32
C GLU A 95 -12.08 5.43 16.59
N ALA A 96 -11.13 6.07 17.28
CA ALA A 96 -10.26 7.09 16.74
C ALA A 96 -8.85 6.88 17.32
N ALA A 97 -7.94 6.40 16.48
CA ALA A 97 -6.52 6.20 16.76
C ALA A 97 -5.67 6.78 15.62
N PRO A 98 -4.41 7.16 15.88
CA PRO A 98 -3.47 7.52 14.81
C PRO A 98 -3.34 6.40 13.78
N PHE A 99 -3.47 6.76 12.50
CA PHE A 99 -3.33 5.86 11.36
C PHE A 99 -2.17 6.31 10.48
N GLU A 100 -1.30 5.39 10.06
CA GLU A 100 -0.13 5.69 9.23
C GLU A 100 -0.03 4.71 8.06
N ASP A 101 -0.09 5.25 6.84
CA ASP A 101 0.29 4.55 5.62
C ASP A 101 1.78 4.81 5.36
N THR A 102 2.62 3.98 5.98
CA THR A 102 4.09 4.13 5.92
C THR A 102 4.66 3.96 4.51
N LEU A 103 3.97 3.24 3.62
CA LEU A 103 4.39 3.06 2.24
C LEU A 103 4.16 4.34 1.43
N ALA A 104 3.00 4.98 1.61
CA ALA A 104 2.68 6.25 0.94
C ALA A 104 3.30 7.48 1.64
N GLY A 105 3.76 7.35 2.87
CA GLY A 105 4.19 8.48 3.70
C GLY A 105 3.03 9.38 4.12
N GLU A 106 1.84 8.80 4.26
CA GLU A 106 0.60 9.49 4.59
C GLU A 106 0.07 9.01 5.95
N GLY A 107 -0.86 9.76 6.53
CA GLY A 107 -1.54 9.33 7.74
C GLY A 107 -2.77 10.16 8.05
N GLY A 108 -3.27 9.99 9.27
CA GLY A 108 -4.39 10.73 9.82
C GLY A 108 -4.98 10.01 11.01
N GLN A 109 -6.29 9.77 10.96
CA GLN A 109 -7.01 9.02 11.99
C GLN A 109 -7.70 7.81 11.36
N GLY A 110 -7.77 6.72 12.12
CA GLY A 110 -8.47 5.49 11.78
C GLY A 110 -9.15 4.92 13.02
N CYS A 111 -9.70 3.72 12.90
CA CYS A 111 -9.97 2.90 14.07
C CYS A 111 -8.94 1.79 14.18
N ARG A 112 -8.60 1.45 15.43
CA ARG A 112 -7.63 0.42 15.77
C ARG A 112 -8.32 -0.68 16.55
N LEU A 113 -8.10 -1.93 16.12
CA LEU A 113 -8.50 -3.13 16.83
C LEU A 113 -7.25 -3.83 17.33
N MET A 114 -7.20 -4.15 18.62
CA MET A 114 -6.09 -4.91 19.19
C MET A 114 -6.56 -6.12 19.98
N ALA A 115 -5.93 -7.25 19.75
CA ALA A 115 -6.03 -8.44 20.58
C ALA A 115 -4.64 -8.95 20.96
N ALA A 116 -4.54 -9.57 22.13
CA ALA A 116 -3.32 -10.21 22.60
C ALA A 116 -3.61 -11.65 23.01
N GLY A 117 -2.58 -12.49 22.93
CA GLY A 117 -2.65 -13.89 23.38
C GLY A 117 -1.27 -14.51 23.40
N ASP A 118 -1.22 -15.81 23.62
CA ASP A 118 0.03 -16.57 23.64
C ASP A 118 0.02 -17.70 22.60
N GLY A 119 1.14 -18.42 22.49
CA GLY A 119 1.29 -19.53 21.55
C GLY A 119 0.43 -20.76 21.85
N THR A 120 -0.27 -20.83 23.00
CA THR A 120 -1.28 -21.88 23.23
C THR A 120 -2.60 -21.58 22.57
N ARG A 121 -2.88 -20.29 22.35
CA ARG A 121 -4.07 -19.82 21.63
C ARG A 121 -3.80 -19.60 20.15
N PHE A 122 -2.59 -19.16 19.83
CA PHE A 122 -2.17 -18.81 18.48
C PHE A 122 -1.06 -19.76 18.01
N SER A 123 -1.37 -20.63 17.04
CA SER A 123 -0.43 -21.66 16.59
C SER A 123 0.78 -21.09 15.86
N ASP A 124 0.56 -20.15 14.96
CA ASP A 124 1.57 -19.53 14.11
C ASP A 124 1.02 -18.26 13.44
N LEU A 125 1.93 -17.35 13.06
CA LEU A 125 1.63 -16.07 12.44
C LEU A 125 0.78 -16.19 11.16
N GLN A 126 1.11 -17.16 10.32
CA GLN A 126 0.51 -17.30 9.00
C GLN A 126 -0.95 -17.74 9.10
N SER A 127 -1.26 -18.72 9.96
CA SER A 127 -2.64 -19.16 10.21
C SER A 127 -3.54 -18.04 10.73
N ILE A 128 -3.00 -17.15 11.58
CA ILE A 128 -3.73 -15.98 12.09
C ILE A 128 -4.02 -15.01 10.94
N MET A 129 -2.99 -14.66 10.16
CA MET A 129 -3.13 -13.75 9.03
C MET A 129 -4.10 -14.28 7.96
N GLU A 130 -4.05 -15.57 7.66
CA GLU A 130 -4.98 -16.23 6.73
C GLU A 130 -6.41 -16.22 7.27
N THR A 131 -6.60 -16.45 8.57
CA THR A 131 -7.91 -16.37 9.21
C THR A 131 -8.48 -14.95 9.13
N LEU A 132 -7.65 -13.92 9.39
CA LEU A 132 -8.07 -12.51 9.27
C LEU A 132 -8.41 -12.16 7.83
N THR A 133 -7.52 -12.49 6.88
CA THR A 133 -7.74 -12.21 5.46
C THR A 133 -9.00 -12.90 4.93
N GLY A 134 -9.26 -14.14 5.35
CA GLY A 134 -10.45 -14.90 4.96
C GLY A 134 -11.75 -14.48 5.67
N SER A 135 -11.66 -13.69 6.75
CA SER A 135 -12.81 -13.23 7.54
C SER A 135 -13.01 -11.71 7.41
N VAL A 136 -12.26 -10.91 8.16
CA VAL A 136 -12.35 -9.43 8.09
C VAL A 136 -11.99 -8.89 6.71
N GLY A 137 -11.09 -9.57 6.00
CA GLY A 137 -10.71 -9.23 4.63
C GLY A 137 -11.68 -9.71 3.55
N ALA A 138 -12.77 -10.40 3.91
CA ALA A 138 -13.73 -10.89 2.93
C ALA A 138 -14.35 -9.72 2.13
N GLY A 139 -14.17 -9.73 0.81
CA GLY A 139 -14.62 -8.67 -0.08
C GLY A 139 -13.72 -7.43 -0.12
N TRP A 140 -12.50 -7.52 0.40
CA TRP A 140 -11.44 -6.53 0.22
C TRP A 140 -10.39 -7.05 -0.76
N ASN A 141 -9.68 -6.13 -1.41
CA ASN A 141 -8.62 -6.44 -2.36
C ASN A 141 -7.25 -6.33 -1.69
N GLU A 142 -6.47 -7.42 -1.72
CA GLU A 142 -5.13 -7.43 -1.15
C GLU A 142 -4.17 -6.53 -1.93
N GLN A 143 -3.36 -5.76 -1.19
CA GLN A 143 -2.31 -4.89 -1.73
C GLN A 143 -0.96 -5.56 -1.52
N LEU A 144 -0.43 -6.20 -2.56
CA LEU A 144 0.81 -7.00 -2.48
C LEU A 144 2.04 -6.16 -2.09
N ASP A 145 2.06 -4.87 -2.40
CA ASP A 145 3.15 -3.97 -2.05
C ASP A 145 3.30 -3.74 -0.53
N TYR A 146 2.26 -4.04 0.24
CA TYR A 146 2.26 -3.93 1.71
C TYR A 146 2.62 -5.24 2.42
N GLN A 147 2.85 -6.33 1.68
CA GLN A 147 3.20 -7.61 2.31
C GLN A 147 4.59 -7.52 2.96
N ALA A 148 4.65 -7.78 4.27
CA ALA A 148 5.88 -7.81 5.03
C ALA A 148 5.92 -9.02 5.97
N ASP A 149 6.77 -9.99 5.68
CA ASP A 149 6.91 -11.23 6.46
C ASP A 149 8.28 -11.33 7.13
N GLY A 150 8.29 -11.76 8.39
CA GLY A 150 9.49 -11.94 9.21
C GLY A 150 9.33 -13.04 10.24
N PRO A 151 10.40 -13.38 10.99
CA PRO A 151 10.37 -14.46 11.98
C PRO A 151 9.44 -14.16 13.17
N THR A 152 9.19 -12.88 13.45
CA THR A 152 8.41 -12.39 14.60
C THR A 152 7.17 -11.60 14.21
N GLY A 153 6.90 -11.44 12.91
CA GLY A 153 5.77 -10.67 12.46
C GLY A 153 5.39 -10.94 11.02
N THR A 154 4.14 -10.69 10.70
CA THR A 154 3.60 -10.66 9.35
C THR A 154 2.63 -9.50 9.24
N ALA A 155 2.65 -8.79 8.12
CA ALA A 155 1.74 -7.70 7.84
C ALA A 155 1.25 -7.75 6.39
N LYS A 156 0.01 -7.29 6.20
CA LYS A 156 -0.66 -7.15 4.91
C LYS A 156 -1.50 -5.89 4.90
N ALA A 157 -1.82 -5.38 3.71
CA ALA A 157 -2.87 -4.38 3.56
C ALA A 157 -3.95 -4.85 2.60
N LEU A 158 -5.17 -4.42 2.87
CA LEU A 158 -6.36 -4.68 2.08
C LEU A 158 -7.06 -3.35 1.78
N THR A 159 -7.65 -3.20 0.59
CA THR A 159 -8.41 -2.00 0.22
C THR A 159 -9.83 -2.35 -0.19
N ARG A 160 -10.75 -1.42 0.08
CA ARG A 160 -12.13 -1.49 -0.38
C ARG A 160 -12.69 -0.09 -0.43
N ASP A 161 -13.27 0.29 -1.57
CA ASP A 161 -13.67 1.67 -1.82
C ASP A 161 -12.49 2.63 -1.56
N MET A 162 -12.65 3.63 -0.69
CA MET A 162 -11.56 4.53 -0.27
C MET A 162 -10.84 4.05 1.01
N ALA A 163 -11.21 2.91 1.58
CA ALA A 163 -10.64 2.40 2.81
C ALA A 163 -9.36 1.59 2.59
N LEU A 164 -8.41 1.78 3.50
CA LEU A 164 -7.20 0.99 3.67
C LEU A 164 -7.26 0.30 5.04
N MET A 165 -7.14 -1.02 5.05
CA MET A 165 -7.00 -1.85 6.23
C MET A 165 -5.59 -2.40 6.30
N LEU A 166 -4.89 -2.12 7.38
CA LEU A 166 -3.57 -2.67 7.70
C LEU A 166 -3.75 -3.77 8.74
N LEU A 167 -3.33 -4.97 8.38
CA LEU A 167 -3.30 -6.14 9.26
C LEU A 167 -1.86 -6.37 9.69
N ALA A 168 -1.62 -6.43 10.99
CA ALA A 168 -0.32 -6.79 11.54
C ALA A 168 -0.49 -7.84 12.64
N VAL A 169 0.29 -8.91 12.54
CA VAL A 169 0.38 -9.93 13.58
C VAL A 169 1.83 -10.04 13.96
N ASN A 170 2.14 -9.76 15.23
CA ASN A 170 3.49 -9.82 15.77
C ASN A 170 3.53 -10.78 16.95
N TRP A 171 4.71 -11.31 17.26
CA TRP A 171 4.97 -11.95 18.54
C TRP A 171 6.32 -11.55 19.10
N ALA A 172 6.40 -11.50 20.42
CA ALA A 172 7.63 -11.28 21.17
C ALA A 172 7.77 -12.32 22.29
N PRO A 173 9.00 -12.62 22.76
CA PRO A 173 9.18 -13.35 24.00
C PRO A 173 8.47 -12.63 25.16
N ALA A 174 7.90 -13.39 26.09
CA ALA A 174 7.41 -12.84 27.35
C ALA A 174 8.53 -12.08 28.09
N GLU A 175 8.18 -11.04 28.86
CA GLU A 175 9.16 -10.12 29.48
C GLU A 175 10.16 -10.81 30.42
N ASP A 176 9.79 -11.97 30.98
CA ASP A 176 10.64 -12.78 31.87
C ASP A 176 11.60 -13.71 31.12
N VAL A 177 11.55 -13.74 29.79
CA VAL A 177 12.38 -14.61 28.95
C VAL A 177 13.52 -13.84 28.29
N VAL A 178 14.75 -14.20 28.65
CA VAL A 178 15.96 -13.60 28.09
C VAL A 178 16.47 -14.45 26.93
N CYS A 179 16.27 -13.96 25.70
CA CYS A 179 16.88 -14.53 24.51
C CYS A 179 18.31 -13.97 24.29
N PRO A 180 19.25 -14.75 23.73
CA PRO A 180 20.58 -14.24 23.40
C PRO A 180 20.50 -13.12 22.35
N ALA A 181 21.09 -11.96 22.65
CA ALA A 181 21.05 -10.79 21.77
C ALA A 181 21.93 -10.93 20.51
N ASP A 182 22.89 -11.86 20.53
CA ASP A 182 23.85 -12.12 19.45
C ASP A 182 23.41 -13.27 18.53
N GLN A 183 22.22 -13.83 18.73
CA GLN A 183 21.69 -14.95 17.96
C GLN A 183 20.30 -14.61 17.40
N PRO A 184 19.89 -15.24 16.28
CA PRO A 184 18.55 -15.08 15.76
C PRO A 184 17.50 -15.57 16.78
N ILE A 185 16.32 -14.95 16.78
CA ILE A 185 15.21 -15.29 17.69
C ILE A 185 14.80 -16.78 17.62
N SER A 186 15.04 -17.44 16.48
CA SER A 186 14.80 -18.88 16.29
C SER A 186 15.73 -19.77 17.14
N ALA A 187 16.86 -19.25 17.62
CA ALA A 187 17.74 -19.94 18.56
C ALA A 187 17.20 -19.88 20.00
N CYS A 188 16.23 -19.00 20.27
CA CYS A 188 15.55 -18.94 21.55
C CYS A 188 14.51 -20.06 21.64
N ASN A 189 14.76 -21.05 22.51
CA ASN A 189 13.89 -22.21 22.67
C ASN A 189 12.67 -21.87 23.53
N LEU A 190 11.73 -21.11 22.94
CA LEU A 190 10.53 -20.63 23.59
C LEU A 190 9.43 -21.70 23.60
N THR A 191 8.79 -21.90 24.76
CA THR A 191 7.53 -22.64 24.83
C THR A 191 6.40 -21.82 24.20
N PRO A 192 5.26 -22.43 23.84
CA PRO A 192 4.11 -21.70 23.32
C PRO A 192 3.65 -20.57 24.26
N ASP A 193 3.55 -20.82 25.56
CA ASP A 193 3.16 -19.81 26.57
C ASP A 193 4.13 -18.61 26.66
N GLN A 194 5.38 -18.78 26.23
CA GLN A 194 6.42 -17.75 26.25
C GLN A 194 6.41 -16.85 25.01
N LYS A 195 5.56 -17.13 24.03
CA LYS A 195 5.38 -16.30 22.83
C LYS A 195 4.13 -15.46 23.00
N VAL A 196 4.30 -14.18 23.26
CA VAL A 196 3.20 -13.22 23.39
C VAL A 196 2.90 -12.66 22.01
N TYR A 197 1.71 -12.94 21.49
CA TYR A 197 1.22 -12.44 20.21
C TYR A 197 0.41 -11.16 20.40
N THR A 198 0.54 -10.26 19.45
CA THR A 198 -0.28 -9.05 19.28
C THR A 198 -0.85 -9.05 17.88
N VAL A 199 -2.17 -8.96 17.79
CA VAL A 199 -2.91 -8.80 16.53
C VAL A 199 -3.42 -7.36 16.50
N GLU A 200 -3.07 -6.64 15.45
CA GLU A 200 -3.48 -5.26 15.21
C GLU A 200 -4.19 -5.16 13.85
N ILE A 201 -5.32 -4.48 13.85
CA ILE A 201 -6.10 -4.17 12.65
C ILE A 201 -6.37 -2.67 12.68
N ASP A 202 -5.67 -1.93 11.83
CA ASP A 202 -5.84 -0.50 11.66
C ASP A 202 -6.63 -0.23 10.39
N VAL A 203 -7.70 0.56 10.47
CA VAL A 203 -8.58 0.83 9.33
C VAL A 203 -8.91 2.30 9.26
N ALA A 204 -8.65 2.90 8.09
CA ALA A 204 -9.03 4.27 7.81
C ALA A 204 -9.53 4.40 6.38
N GLN A 205 -10.30 5.46 6.11
CA GLN A 205 -10.65 5.85 4.76
C GLN A 205 -9.86 7.06 4.34
N TYR A 206 -9.35 7.02 3.11
CA TYR A 206 -8.71 8.16 2.51
C TYR A 206 -9.75 9.28 2.34
N ARG A 207 -9.40 10.48 2.78
CA ARG A 207 -10.20 11.71 2.66
C ARG A 207 -10.16 12.20 1.22
N ALA A 208 -10.79 11.45 0.32
CA ALA A 208 -11.24 12.03 -0.92
C ALA A 208 -12.64 12.59 -0.67
N ASP A 209 -12.72 13.89 -0.35
CA ASP A 209 -13.98 14.65 -0.45
C ASP A 209 -14.45 14.82 -1.91
N PHE A 210 -13.82 14.08 -2.83
CA PHE A 210 -14.01 14.10 -4.25
C PHE A 210 -13.85 12.69 -4.85
N SER A 211 -14.30 12.52 -6.09
CA SER A 211 -14.01 11.34 -6.90
C SER A 211 -13.67 11.79 -8.32
N LEU A 212 -12.68 11.15 -8.91
CA LEU A 212 -12.36 11.29 -10.34
C LEU A 212 -13.30 10.46 -11.22
N ASP A 213 -14.16 9.61 -10.65
CA ASP A 213 -15.13 8.80 -11.38
C ASP A 213 -16.07 9.65 -12.23
N GLY A 214 -16.18 9.30 -13.51
CA GLY A 214 -17.17 9.88 -14.40
C GLY A 214 -16.64 10.16 -15.80
N HIS A 215 -17.53 10.76 -16.58
CA HIS A 215 -17.22 11.31 -17.90
C HIS A 215 -16.77 12.76 -17.75
N TRP A 216 -15.65 13.10 -18.36
CA TRP A 216 -15.07 14.44 -18.37
C TRP A 216 -14.78 14.83 -19.80
N GLU A 217 -15.17 16.04 -20.22
CA GLU A 217 -15.04 16.50 -21.59
C GLU A 217 -14.42 17.90 -21.64
N ASP A 218 -13.48 18.08 -22.56
CA ASP A 218 -13.17 19.38 -23.18
C ASP A 218 -13.76 19.39 -24.60
N ALA A 219 -14.92 20.04 -24.72
CA ALA A 219 -15.65 20.11 -25.98
C ALA A 219 -14.92 20.92 -27.06
N ALA A 220 -14.00 21.82 -26.68
CA ALA A 220 -13.26 22.65 -27.63
C ALA A 220 -12.20 21.83 -28.38
N ASP A 221 -11.54 20.91 -27.66
CA ASP A 221 -10.51 20.02 -28.21
C ASP A 221 -11.05 18.64 -28.62
N HIS A 222 -12.37 18.41 -28.47
CA HIS A 222 -13.03 17.13 -28.69
C HIS A 222 -12.31 15.98 -27.96
N PHE A 223 -11.90 16.25 -26.72
CA PHE A 223 -11.16 15.36 -25.85
C PHE A 223 -12.05 14.97 -24.68
N SER A 224 -12.22 13.69 -24.45
CA SER A 224 -12.92 13.17 -23.27
C SER A 224 -12.12 12.10 -22.55
N LEU A 225 -12.38 11.99 -21.25
CA LEU A 225 -11.91 10.96 -20.35
C LEU A 225 -13.11 10.31 -19.67
N ASP A 226 -13.20 8.99 -19.74
CA ASP A 226 -14.10 8.18 -18.93
C ASP A 226 -13.26 7.46 -17.90
N LEU A 227 -13.33 7.94 -16.65
CA LEU A 227 -12.47 7.54 -15.54
C LEU A 227 -13.24 6.70 -14.52
N TYR A 228 -12.52 5.74 -13.96
CA TYR A 228 -12.92 4.89 -12.85
C TYR A 228 -11.82 4.92 -11.78
N GLN A 229 -12.24 4.89 -10.52
CA GLN A 229 -11.42 5.03 -9.35
C GLN A 229 -11.76 3.92 -8.36
N GLU A 230 -10.77 3.07 -8.10
CA GLU A 230 -10.82 2.06 -7.05
C GLU A 230 -9.71 2.41 -6.04
N TRP A 231 -10.09 2.89 -4.86
CA TRP A 231 -9.15 3.45 -3.87
C TRP A 231 -8.32 4.61 -4.46
N LYS A 232 -7.00 4.42 -4.53
CA LYS A 232 -6.05 5.34 -5.16
C LYS A 232 -5.76 4.94 -6.60
N HIS A 233 -6.24 3.81 -7.11
CA HIS A 233 -6.02 3.42 -8.49
C HIS A 233 -7.01 4.15 -9.42
N ILE A 234 -6.47 4.80 -10.45
CA ILE A 234 -7.25 5.50 -11.46
C ILE A 234 -7.04 4.80 -12.80
N TYR A 235 -8.11 4.40 -13.46
CA TYR A 235 -8.04 3.75 -14.76
C TYR A 235 -9.21 4.18 -15.64
N GLY A 236 -9.11 3.95 -16.94
CA GLY A 236 -10.17 4.31 -17.86
C GLY A 236 -9.71 4.42 -19.30
N HIS A 237 -10.44 5.23 -20.07
CA HIS A 237 -10.11 5.47 -21.46
C HIS A 237 -10.27 6.93 -21.85
N HIS A 238 -9.56 7.30 -22.91
CA HIS A 238 -9.72 8.58 -23.57
C HIS A 238 -10.40 8.41 -24.93
N THR A 239 -11.01 9.51 -25.40
CA THR A 239 -11.37 9.70 -26.79
C THR A 239 -10.92 11.07 -27.23
N VAL A 240 -10.22 11.16 -28.37
CA VAL A 240 -9.92 12.42 -29.04
C VAL A 240 -10.36 12.36 -30.49
N VAL A 241 -11.15 13.33 -30.93
CA VAL A 241 -11.53 13.49 -32.34
C VAL A 241 -10.70 14.60 -32.97
N ALA A 242 -9.67 14.23 -33.73
CA ALA A 242 -8.73 15.16 -34.32
C ALA A 242 -8.96 15.39 -35.82
N GLN A 243 -8.40 16.49 -36.33
CA GLN A 243 -8.40 16.86 -37.76
C GLN A 243 -9.80 16.87 -38.38
N GLY A 244 -10.80 17.37 -37.65
CA GLY A 244 -12.19 17.45 -38.10
C GLY A 244 -12.85 16.08 -38.30
N GLY A 245 -12.44 15.06 -37.53
CA GLY A 245 -12.99 13.71 -37.58
C GLY A 245 -12.26 12.74 -38.48
N ASN A 246 -11.17 13.16 -39.13
CA ASN A 246 -10.35 12.26 -39.94
C ASN A 246 -9.49 11.30 -39.10
N LYS A 247 -9.28 11.62 -37.82
CA LYS A 247 -8.50 10.86 -36.85
C LYS A 247 -9.32 10.73 -35.57
N ILE A 248 -9.40 9.52 -35.03
CA ILE A 248 -10.03 9.23 -33.74
C ILE A 248 -9.02 8.43 -32.92
N ASP A 249 -8.55 9.02 -31.83
CA ASP A 249 -7.59 8.42 -30.89
C ASP A 249 -8.36 7.89 -29.68
N THR A 250 -8.44 6.57 -29.55
CA THR A 250 -9.17 5.89 -28.48
C THR A 250 -8.73 4.43 -28.38
N LEU A 251 -8.74 3.88 -27.16
CA LEU A 251 -8.53 2.47 -26.84
C LEU A 251 -9.38 2.12 -25.61
N ASP A 252 -9.83 0.87 -25.52
CA ASP A 252 -10.70 0.38 -24.42
C ASP A 252 -10.12 0.62 -23.01
N VAL A 253 -8.79 0.49 -22.87
CA VAL A 253 -8.05 0.86 -21.65
C VAL A 253 -6.84 1.66 -22.11
N SER A 254 -6.83 2.94 -21.78
CA SER A 254 -5.77 3.87 -22.19
C SER A 254 -5.31 4.81 -21.10
N ILE A 255 -5.88 4.74 -19.90
CA ILE A 255 -5.45 5.50 -18.72
C ILE A 255 -5.26 4.49 -17.59
N ASP A 256 -4.12 4.56 -16.91
CA ASP A 256 -3.79 3.72 -15.75
C ASP A 256 -2.83 4.46 -14.83
N GLY A 257 -3.13 4.55 -13.53
CA GLY A 257 -2.25 5.25 -12.60
C GLY A 257 -2.74 5.27 -11.16
N SER A 258 -2.19 6.20 -10.39
CA SER A 258 -2.48 6.32 -8.97
C SER A 258 -2.66 7.77 -8.51
N LEU A 259 -3.55 7.94 -7.54
CA LEU A 259 -3.90 9.19 -6.87
C LEU A 259 -3.00 9.43 -5.66
N GLN A 260 -2.45 10.64 -5.58
CA GLN A 260 -1.78 11.17 -4.41
C GLN A 260 -2.30 12.59 -4.13
N GLY A 261 -2.89 12.81 -2.95
CA GLY A 261 -3.59 14.07 -2.68
C GLY A 261 -4.76 14.26 -3.65
N LYS A 262 -4.72 15.36 -4.41
CA LYS A 262 -5.68 15.73 -5.45
C LYS A 262 -5.17 15.47 -6.88
N VAL A 263 -4.00 14.85 -7.01
CA VAL A 263 -3.32 14.66 -8.30
C VAL A 263 -3.15 13.17 -8.56
N ALA A 264 -3.71 12.71 -9.67
CA ALA A 264 -3.44 11.37 -10.18
C ALA A 264 -2.32 11.43 -11.21
N THR A 265 -1.26 10.65 -11.01
CA THR A 265 -0.23 10.44 -12.03
C THR A 265 -0.61 9.20 -12.82
N VAL A 266 -0.84 9.35 -14.12
CA VAL A 266 -1.32 8.29 -15.00
C VAL A 266 -0.36 8.06 -16.17
N GLN A 267 -0.16 6.80 -16.51
CA GLN A 267 0.29 6.42 -17.84
C GLN A 267 -0.90 6.51 -18.79
N PHE A 268 -0.65 6.98 -20.01
CA PHE A 268 -1.66 6.97 -21.05
C PHE A 268 -1.14 6.38 -22.36
N GLN A 269 -2.01 5.71 -23.10
CA GLN A 269 -1.69 5.07 -24.38
C GLN A 269 -2.57 5.59 -25.50
N SER A 270 -1.97 6.23 -26.50
CA SER A 270 -2.65 6.57 -27.76
C SER A 270 -2.76 5.34 -28.67
N SER A 271 -3.80 5.26 -29.50
CA SER A 271 -3.98 4.22 -30.52
C SER A 271 -3.02 4.36 -31.71
N PHE A 272 -2.32 5.50 -31.82
CA PHE A 272 -1.39 5.83 -32.92
C PHE A 272 0.06 5.49 -32.63
N THR A 273 0.38 5.10 -31.40
CA THR A 273 1.73 4.67 -31.00
C THR A 273 1.63 3.50 -30.02
N SER A 274 2.71 2.73 -29.88
CA SER A 274 2.83 1.67 -28.88
C SER A 274 3.53 2.12 -27.60
N ASN A 275 4.06 3.35 -27.59
CA ASN A 275 4.75 3.91 -26.43
C ASN A 275 3.72 4.66 -25.57
N ALA A 276 3.80 4.46 -24.26
CA ALA A 276 2.98 5.19 -23.31
C ALA A 276 3.58 6.57 -23.01
N GLY A 277 2.71 7.54 -22.76
CA GLY A 277 3.05 8.81 -22.15
C GLY A 277 2.73 8.81 -20.66
N VAL A 278 3.11 9.89 -19.97
CA VAL A 278 2.75 10.15 -18.57
C VAL A 278 2.05 11.49 -18.48
N ALA A 279 0.95 11.55 -17.74
CA ALA A 279 0.17 12.74 -17.50
C ALA A 279 -0.25 12.86 -16.02
N GLU A 280 -0.64 14.06 -15.64
CA GLU A 280 -1.29 14.37 -14.38
C GLU A 280 -2.77 14.72 -14.63
N ILE A 281 -3.65 14.16 -13.80
CA ILE A 281 -5.05 14.58 -13.66
C ILE A 281 -5.19 15.23 -12.30
N THR A 282 -5.40 16.54 -12.26
CA THR A 282 -5.59 17.28 -11.01
C THR A 282 -7.07 17.56 -10.80
N TYR A 283 -7.61 17.11 -9.67
CA TYR A 283 -8.95 17.48 -9.23
C TYR A 283 -8.99 18.95 -8.83
N VAL A 284 -9.89 19.72 -9.45
CA VAL A 284 -10.12 21.14 -9.13
C VAL A 284 -11.36 21.26 -8.23
N ASP A 285 -12.51 20.78 -8.73
CA ASP A 285 -13.78 20.72 -8.02
C ASP A 285 -14.72 19.67 -8.64
N VAL A 286 -15.95 19.57 -8.11
CA VAL A 286 -16.93 18.53 -8.50
C VAL A 286 -17.26 18.50 -9.99
N ASN A 287 -17.06 19.62 -10.72
CA ASN A 287 -17.34 19.72 -12.15
C ASN A 287 -16.09 20.01 -12.97
N THR A 288 -14.88 20.01 -12.40
CA THR A 288 -13.67 20.38 -13.14
C THR A 288 -12.45 19.56 -12.74
N ILE A 289 -11.74 19.04 -13.76
CA ILE A 289 -10.39 18.49 -13.64
C ILE A 289 -9.45 19.20 -14.61
N HIS A 290 -8.17 19.18 -14.29
CA HIS A 290 -7.11 19.63 -15.18
C HIS A 290 -6.25 18.45 -15.62
N TRP A 291 -6.10 18.29 -16.92
CA TRP A 291 -5.21 17.33 -17.56
C TRP A 291 -3.92 18.00 -17.99
N LYS A 292 -2.77 17.33 -17.78
CA LYS A 292 -1.47 17.80 -18.24
C LYS A 292 -0.53 16.65 -18.58
N ILE A 293 -0.02 16.62 -19.81
CA ILE A 293 1.05 15.69 -20.20
C ILE A 293 2.36 16.13 -19.55
N ILE A 294 2.99 15.23 -18.79
CA ILE A 294 4.31 15.41 -18.17
C ILE A 294 5.40 14.90 -19.11
N THR A 295 5.20 13.70 -19.65
CA THR A 295 6.10 13.07 -20.63
C THR A 295 5.28 12.61 -21.82
N PRO A 296 5.43 13.22 -23.00
CA PRO A 296 4.69 12.76 -24.18
C PRO A 296 5.20 11.39 -24.64
N PRO A 297 4.35 10.55 -25.26
CA PRO A 297 4.81 9.31 -25.86
C PRO A 297 5.65 9.59 -27.11
N ASP A 298 6.61 8.73 -27.38
CA ASP A 298 7.31 8.74 -28.67
C ASP A 298 6.35 8.30 -29.78
N GLY A 299 6.18 9.13 -30.83
CA GLY A 299 5.37 8.83 -32.01
C GLY A 299 4.24 9.82 -32.25
N GLU A 300 3.26 9.41 -33.07
CA GLU A 300 2.04 10.17 -33.32
C GLU A 300 1.05 9.92 -32.16
N TYR A 301 0.45 10.99 -31.64
CA TYR A 301 -0.61 10.97 -30.64
C TYR A 301 -1.45 12.24 -30.78
N TYR A 302 -2.69 12.22 -30.27
CA TYR A 302 -3.60 13.37 -30.42
C TYR A 302 -4.10 13.96 -29.10
N LEU A 303 -3.79 13.35 -27.95
CA LEU A 303 -4.14 13.92 -26.65
C LEU A 303 -3.51 15.32 -26.48
N PRO A 304 -4.27 16.30 -25.97
CA PRO A 304 -3.76 17.66 -25.79
C PRO A 304 -2.67 17.69 -24.71
N ALA A 305 -1.73 18.62 -24.85
CA ALA A 305 -0.66 18.81 -23.88
C ALA A 305 -1.20 19.23 -22.49
N GLU A 306 -2.23 20.08 -22.49
CA GLU A 306 -2.98 20.53 -21.32
C GLU A 306 -4.45 20.69 -21.72
N ALA A 307 -5.39 20.38 -20.83
CA ALA A 307 -6.82 20.60 -21.04
C ALA A 307 -7.54 20.81 -19.71
N VAL A 308 -8.66 21.54 -19.75
CA VAL A 308 -9.59 21.66 -18.62
C VAL A 308 -10.85 20.92 -19.01
N LEU A 309 -11.15 19.82 -18.31
CA LEU A 309 -12.30 18.99 -18.62
C LEU A 309 -13.41 19.21 -17.58
N THR A 310 -14.65 19.19 -18.05
CA THR A 310 -15.85 19.33 -17.22
C THR A 310 -16.76 18.12 -17.30
N ARG A 311 -17.54 17.86 -16.25
CA ARG A 311 -18.57 16.80 -16.23
C ARG A 311 -19.82 17.14 -17.04
#